data_AF-A0A418PLG3-F1
#
_entry.id   AF-A0A418PLG3-F1
#
_cell.length_a   1.000
_cell.length_b   1.000
_cell.length_c   1.000
_cell.angle_alpha   90.00
_cell.angle_beta   90.00
_cell.angle_gamma   90.00
#
_symmetry.space_group_name_H-M   'P 1'
#
loop_
_entity.id
_entity.type
_entity.pdbx_description
1 polymer ?
#
loop_
_entity_poly.entity_id
_entity_poly.type
_entity_poly.pdbx_seq_one_letter_code
_entity_poly.pdbx_strand_id
1 'polypeptide(L)'
;MELKSPQALRFELPEDVLQEFYCSELKGSFVPSIPESSFCHDTEDPALFSINLYKTLDWLHSHDFPKPLEKEVCPIPVLLYVPDFSTQHLLFHYDGTPNSADLIRRFIHLFGNLIQESKATIISPSFIPKSKIREEQEIIQLVSTSTIETSFIKFNFSRIGDFWSYGVKHNCTLLVTTKNYQADLAKVLFHFYKGKIWSNQLSFYLAV
;
A
#
# COMPACT_ATOMS: atom_id res chain seq x y z
N MET A 1 -25.82 -1.30 -13.91
CA MET A 1 -24.43 -1.06 -14.32
C MET A 1 -24.02 0.19 -13.58
N GLU A 2 -23.28 0.04 -12.48
CA GLU A 2 -22.75 1.18 -11.73
C GLU A 2 -21.71 1.88 -12.61
N LEU A 3 -21.87 3.19 -12.81
CA LEU A 3 -20.93 3.99 -13.57
C LEU A 3 -19.68 4.17 -12.70
N LYS A 4 -18.56 3.56 -13.10
CA LYS A 4 -17.26 3.78 -12.46
C LYS A 4 -16.86 5.25 -12.52
N SER A 5 -16.06 5.69 -11.55
CA SER A 5 -15.64 7.08 -11.50
C SER A 5 -14.74 7.46 -12.69
N PRO A 6 -14.70 8.74 -13.10
CA PRO A 6 -13.75 9.19 -14.12
C PRO A 6 -12.29 8.91 -13.74
N GLN A 7 -11.98 8.79 -12.44
CA GLN A 7 -10.65 8.43 -11.97
C GLN A 7 -10.30 6.95 -12.27
N ALA A 8 -11.27 6.05 -12.31
CA ALA A 8 -11.05 4.63 -12.65
C ALA A 8 -10.55 4.44 -14.10
N LEU A 9 -10.89 5.36 -15.02
CA LEU A 9 -10.42 5.34 -16.41
C LEU A 9 -8.90 5.59 -16.55
N ARG A 10 -8.23 6.01 -15.47
CA ARG A 10 -6.77 6.21 -15.44
C ARG A 10 -5.99 4.90 -15.28
N PHE A 11 -6.65 3.81 -14.89
CA PHE A 11 -6.05 2.48 -14.80
C PHE A 11 -6.08 1.78 -16.17
N GLU A 12 -5.00 1.07 -16.53
CA GLU A 12 -4.97 0.18 -17.71
C GLU A 12 -5.48 -1.23 -17.42
N LEU A 13 -6.07 -1.42 -16.25
CA LEU A 13 -6.43 -2.73 -15.73
C LEU A 13 -7.82 -3.17 -16.20
N PRO A 14 -8.06 -4.49 -16.29
CA PRO A 14 -9.39 -5.02 -16.52
C PRO A 14 -10.42 -4.49 -15.52
N GLU A 15 -11.67 -4.31 -15.94
CA GLU A 15 -12.70 -3.75 -15.07
C GLU A 15 -13.02 -4.64 -13.85
N ASP A 16 -12.81 -5.96 -13.96
CA ASP A 16 -13.11 -6.93 -12.91
C ASP A 16 -12.02 -7.04 -11.82
N VAL A 17 -10.91 -6.28 -11.96
CA VAL A 17 -9.85 -6.26 -10.95
C VAL A 17 -9.86 -5.01 -10.07
N LEU A 18 -10.52 -3.95 -10.50
CA LEU A 18 -10.53 -2.64 -9.83
C LEU A 18 -11.85 -2.39 -9.11
N GLN A 19 -11.77 -2.14 -7.80
CA GLN A 19 -12.88 -1.77 -6.94
C GLN A 19 -12.63 -0.42 -6.26
N GLU A 20 -13.69 0.36 -6.09
CA GLU A 20 -13.66 1.72 -5.51
C GLU A 20 -14.28 1.73 -4.12
N PHE A 21 -13.72 2.51 -3.20
CA PHE A 21 -14.21 2.66 -1.83
C PHE A 21 -14.35 4.15 -1.50
N TYR A 22 -15.50 4.52 -0.91
CA TYR A 22 -15.88 5.91 -0.60
C TYR A 22 -15.99 6.14 0.92
N CYS A 23 -15.17 5.42 1.69
CA CYS A 23 -15.05 5.52 3.14
C CYS A 23 -13.99 6.55 3.51
N SER A 24 -14.25 7.45 4.47
CA SER A 24 -13.16 8.19 5.11
C SER A 24 -12.33 7.29 6.04
N GLU A 25 -12.95 6.28 6.64
CA GLU A 25 -12.32 5.28 7.51
C GLU A 25 -12.87 3.88 7.21
N LEU A 26 -11.99 2.88 7.14
CA LEU A 26 -12.39 1.50 6.92
C LEU A 26 -12.89 0.89 8.22
N LYS A 27 -13.95 0.08 8.12
CA LYS A 27 -14.49 -0.69 9.26
C LYS A 27 -13.56 -1.86 9.59
N GLY A 28 -13.57 -2.32 10.85
CA GLY A 28 -12.78 -3.48 11.29
C GLY A 28 -13.08 -4.80 10.55
N SER A 29 -14.21 -4.89 9.85
CA SER A 29 -14.61 -6.03 9.02
C SER A 29 -14.29 -5.86 7.53
N PHE A 30 -13.48 -4.86 7.16
CA PHE A 30 -13.15 -4.57 5.77
C PHE A 30 -12.43 -5.76 5.12
N VAL A 31 -12.92 -6.15 3.95
CA VAL A 31 -12.28 -7.13 3.07
C VAL A 31 -12.25 -6.54 1.66
N PRO A 32 -11.06 -6.34 1.05
CA PRO A 32 -10.93 -5.64 -0.22
C PRO A 32 -11.53 -6.40 -1.42
N SER A 33 -11.74 -7.70 -1.30
CA SER A 33 -12.37 -8.53 -2.34
C SER A 33 -13.90 -8.51 -2.31
N ILE A 34 -14.50 -7.94 -1.27
CA ILE A 34 -15.96 -7.95 -1.07
C ILE A 34 -16.52 -6.58 -1.46
N PRO A 35 -17.42 -6.51 -2.47
CA PRO A 35 -18.14 -5.29 -2.85
C PRO A 35 -18.84 -4.62 -1.67
N GLU A 36 -19.45 -5.38 -0.77
CA GLU A 36 -20.15 -4.83 0.40
C GLU A 36 -19.25 -4.01 1.34
N SER A 37 -17.93 -4.21 1.29
CA SER A 37 -16.97 -3.41 2.04
C SER A 37 -16.90 -1.95 1.54
N SER A 38 -17.49 -1.63 0.37
CA SER A 38 -17.65 -0.26 -0.13
C SER A 38 -18.95 0.43 0.31
N PHE A 39 -19.77 -0.20 1.18
CA PHE A 39 -20.99 0.42 1.72
C PHE A 39 -20.69 1.48 2.81
N CYS A 40 -20.04 2.53 2.35
CA CYS A 40 -19.73 3.78 3.00
C CYS A 40 -19.67 4.83 1.88
N HIS A 41 -20.47 5.87 2.00
CA HIS A 41 -20.49 6.99 1.05
C HIS A 41 -20.32 8.27 1.84
N ASP A 42 -19.22 8.33 2.58
CA ASP A 42 -18.89 9.47 3.41
C ASP A 42 -18.23 10.58 2.57
N THR A 43 -17.77 10.24 1.36
CA THR A 43 -17.10 11.13 0.41
C THR A 43 -17.72 11.06 -0.97
N GLU A 44 -17.68 12.18 -1.70
CA GLU A 44 -18.11 12.25 -3.11
C GLU A 44 -17.11 11.55 -4.05
N ASP A 45 -15.82 11.66 -3.73
CA ASP A 45 -14.72 11.01 -4.46
C ASP A 45 -14.28 9.71 -3.79
N PRO A 46 -13.73 8.74 -4.55
CA PRO A 46 -13.19 7.52 -3.96
C PRO A 46 -11.98 7.83 -3.09
N ALA A 47 -11.99 7.29 -1.86
CA ALA A 47 -10.93 7.42 -0.89
C ALA A 47 -9.86 6.34 -1.04
N LEU A 48 -10.20 5.19 -1.65
CA LEU A 48 -9.28 4.08 -1.92
C LEU A 48 -9.71 3.31 -3.17
N PHE A 49 -8.75 2.93 -4.00
CA PHE A 49 -8.91 1.87 -4.97
C PHE A 49 -8.31 0.57 -4.44
N SER A 50 -9.00 -0.56 -4.59
CA SER A 50 -8.39 -1.88 -4.37
C SER A 50 -8.27 -2.64 -5.68
N ILE A 51 -7.16 -3.37 -5.81
CA ILE A 51 -6.81 -4.13 -7.00
C ILE A 51 -6.35 -5.51 -6.57
N ASN A 52 -6.94 -6.54 -7.18
CA ASN A 52 -6.50 -7.92 -6.96
C ASN A 52 -5.12 -8.15 -7.59
N LEU A 53 -4.09 -8.29 -6.75
CA LEU A 53 -2.71 -8.39 -7.20
C LEU A 53 -2.47 -9.59 -8.12
N TYR A 54 -3.07 -10.74 -7.84
CA TYR A 54 -2.84 -11.96 -8.62
C TYR A 54 -3.45 -11.85 -10.00
N LYS A 55 -4.71 -11.40 -10.09
CA LYS A 55 -5.35 -11.15 -11.37
C LYS A 55 -4.59 -10.11 -12.19
N THR A 56 -4.11 -9.04 -11.55
CA THR A 56 -3.28 -8.02 -12.19
C THR A 56 -1.98 -8.61 -12.71
N LEU A 57 -1.31 -9.50 -11.97
CA LEU A 57 -0.09 -10.14 -12.42
C LEU A 57 -0.34 -11.15 -13.53
N ASP A 58 -1.40 -11.96 -13.45
CA ASP A 58 -1.78 -12.85 -14.56
C ASP A 58 -2.06 -12.05 -15.85
N TRP A 59 -2.70 -10.88 -15.74
CA TRP A 59 -2.89 -9.95 -16.86
C TRP A 59 -1.58 -9.30 -17.34
N LEU A 60 -0.69 -8.89 -16.43
CA LEU A 60 0.61 -8.34 -16.83
C LEU A 60 1.44 -9.38 -17.58
N HIS A 61 1.42 -10.65 -17.14
CA HIS A 61 2.13 -11.76 -17.77
C HIS A 61 1.52 -12.22 -19.10
N SER A 62 0.33 -11.74 -19.47
CA SER A 62 -0.20 -11.94 -20.83
C SER A 62 0.41 -10.97 -21.85
N HIS A 63 1.33 -10.09 -21.43
CA HIS A 63 2.02 -9.11 -22.27
C HIS A 63 3.52 -9.41 -22.31
N ASP A 64 4.18 -9.00 -23.40
CA ASP A 64 5.63 -9.21 -23.59
C ASP A 64 6.50 -8.45 -22.59
N PHE A 65 5.98 -7.33 -22.06
CA PHE A 65 6.69 -6.44 -21.13
C PHE A 65 5.75 -5.96 -20.01
N PRO A 66 6.27 -5.64 -18.81
CA PRO A 66 5.45 -5.14 -17.71
C PRO A 66 4.86 -3.77 -18.07
N LYS A 67 3.55 -3.74 -18.27
CA LYS A 67 2.79 -2.50 -18.42
C LYS A 67 2.67 -1.75 -17.09
N PRO A 68 2.56 -0.41 -17.12
CA PRO A 68 2.25 0.36 -15.92
C PRO A 68 0.83 0.04 -15.43
N LEU A 69 0.60 0.10 -14.11
CA LEU A 69 -0.74 -0.13 -13.54
C LEU A 69 -1.68 1.08 -13.77
N GLU A 70 -1.11 2.28 -13.77
CA GLU A 70 -1.80 3.56 -14.01
C GLU A 70 -1.16 4.26 -15.21
N LYS A 71 -1.97 4.84 -16.11
CA LYS A 71 -1.46 5.68 -17.21
C LYS A 71 -0.85 6.97 -16.68
N GLU A 72 -1.53 7.55 -15.70
CA GLU A 72 -1.17 8.78 -15.01
C GLU A 72 -1.39 8.57 -13.52
N VAL A 73 -0.40 8.95 -12.71
CA VAL A 73 -0.45 8.78 -11.25
C VAL A 73 -1.67 9.52 -10.69
N CYS A 74 -2.63 8.77 -10.17
CA CYS A 74 -3.81 9.28 -9.51
C CYS A 74 -3.47 9.62 -8.04
N PRO A 75 -3.98 10.74 -7.48
CA PRO A 75 -3.76 11.08 -6.07
C PRO A 75 -4.46 10.13 -5.09
N ILE A 76 -5.45 9.37 -5.54
CA ILE A 76 -6.20 8.42 -4.70
C ILE A 76 -5.31 7.20 -4.42
N PRO A 77 -5.20 6.76 -3.16
CA PRO A 77 -4.37 5.62 -2.81
C PRO A 77 -4.87 4.32 -3.44
N VAL A 78 -3.94 3.39 -3.61
CA VAL A 78 -4.19 2.08 -4.21
C VAL A 78 -3.74 0.98 -3.27
N LEU A 79 -4.62 0.03 -2.99
CA LEU A 79 -4.34 -1.21 -2.29
C LEU A 79 -4.24 -2.37 -3.29
N LEU A 80 -3.02 -2.83 -3.56
CA LEU A 80 -2.77 -4.08 -4.27
C LEU A 80 -2.86 -5.23 -3.25
N TYR A 81 -3.95 -5.97 -3.26
CA TYR A 81 -4.22 -7.01 -2.25
C TYR A 81 -4.00 -8.42 -2.78
N VAL A 82 -3.50 -9.30 -1.92
CA VAL A 82 -3.50 -10.76 -2.13
C VAL A 82 -4.82 -11.38 -1.64
N PRO A 83 -5.20 -12.59 -2.10
CA PRO A 83 -6.48 -13.21 -1.71
C PRO A 83 -6.71 -13.27 -0.19
N ASP A 84 -5.68 -13.64 0.58
CA ASP A 84 -5.71 -13.69 2.04
C ASP A 84 -5.21 -12.36 2.64
N PHE A 85 -5.88 -11.26 2.30
CA PHE A 85 -5.51 -9.92 2.77
C PHE A 85 -5.45 -9.86 4.31
N SER A 86 -4.37 -9.28 4.84
CA SER A 86 -4.15 -9.16 6.27
C SER A 86 -3.36 -7.90 6.61
N THR A 87 -3.72 -7.26 7.72
CA THR A 87 -2.99 -6.13 8.31
C THR A 87 -2.07 -6.54 9.45
N GLN A 88 -1.88 -7.84 9.72
CA GLN A 88 -1.18 -8.34 10.91
C GLN A 88 0.24 -7.79 11.10
N HIS A 89 0.99 -7.60 10.01
CA HIS A 89 2.35 -7.07 10.09
C HIS A 89 2.60 -6.02 9.00
N LEU A 90 2.64 -4.77 9.43
CA LEU A 90 2.78 -3.59 8.59
C LEU A 90 4.25 -3.19 8.46
N LEU A 91 4.63 -2.77 7.26
CA LEU A 91 5.95 -2.22 6.99
C LEU A 91 5.81 -0.84 6.35
N PHE A 92 6.16 0.20 7.11
CA PHE A 92 6.09 1.59 6.69
C PHE A 92 7.44 2.05 6.13
N HIS A 93 7.42 2.68 4.96
CA HIS A 93 8.56 3.38 4.40
C HIS A 93 8.45 4.88 4.66
N TYR A 94 9.34 5.41 5.52
CA TYR A 94 9.52 6.84 5.73
C TYR A 94 10.86 7.26 5.11
N ASP A 95 10.86 8.12 4.10
CA ASP A 95 12.08 8.54 3.38
C ASP A 95 12.64 9.89 3.84
N GLY A 96 12.08 10.46 4.92
CA GLY A 96 12.48 11.78 5.42
C GLY A 96 11.80 12.96 4.71
N THR A 97 10.92 12.70 3.74
CA THR A 97 10.14 13.72 3.04
C THR A 97 8.78 13.97 3.71
N PRO A 98 8.18 15.16 3.55
CA PRO A 98 6.80 15.42 3.98
C PRO A 98 5.79 14.45 3.37
N ASN A 99 6.00 14.05 2.10
CA ASN A 99 5.07 13.17 1.40
C ASN A 99 4.98 11.79 2.06
N SER A 100 6.11 11.17 2.43
CA SER A 100 6.07 9.89 3.14
C SER A 100 5.49 10.00 4.54
N ALA A 101 5.70 11.12 5.24
CA ALA A 101 5.05 11.39 6.52
C ALA A 101 3.52 11.51 6.36
N ASP A 102 3.05 12.30 5.39
CA ASP A 102 1.63 12.51 5.13
C ASP A 102 0.94 11.24 4.63
N LEU A 103 1.64 10.41 3.85
CA LEU A 103 1.18 9.10 3.44
C LEU A 103 0.89 8.20 4.65
N ILE A 104 1.81 8.14 5.61
CA ILE A 104 1.64 7.34 6.83
C ILE A 104 0.47 7.88 7.66
N ARG A 105 0.35 9.20 7.81
CA ARG A 105 -0.79 9.83 8.52
C ARG A 105 -2.13 9.48 7.89
N ARG A 106 -2.23 9.60 6.56
CA ARG A 106 -3.45 9.27 5.80
C ARG A 106 -3.77 7.78 5.87
N PHE A 107 -2.76 6.91 5.80
CA PHE A 107 -2.94 5.47 5.97
C PHE A 107 -3.53 5.16 7.35
N ILE A 108 -2.96 5.73 8.43
CA ILE A 108 -3.45 5.48 9.79
C ILE A 108 -4.86 6.01 9.99
N HIS A 109 -5.20 7.16 9.40
CA HIS A 109 -6.57 7.65 9.41
C HIS A 109 -7.54 6.66 8.73
N LEU A 110 -7.21 6.20 7.52
CA LEU A 110 -8.07 5.32 6.75
C LEU A 110 -8.16 3.89 7.32
N PHE A 111 -7.04 3.31 7.77
CA PHE A 111 -6.94 1.92 8.24
C PHE A 111 -6.98 1.78 9.77
N GLY A 112 -7.15 2.87 10.53
CA GLY A 112 -6.98 2.89 11.99
C GLY A 112 -7.75 1.78 12.72
N ASN A 113 -8.99 1.52 12.32
CA ASN A 113 -9.83 0.48 12.93
C ASN A 113 -9.40 -0.97 12.60
N LEU A 114 -8.51 -1.16 11.61
CA LEU A 114 -8.00 -2.46 11.15
C LEU A 114 -6.62 -2.80 11.69
N ILE A 115 -5.89 -1.82 12.24
CA ILE A 115 -4.46 -1.96 12.54
C ILE A 115 -4.12 -1.98 14.03
N GLN A 116 -5.12 -1.91 14.91
CA GLN A 116 -4.92 -1.84 16.35
C GLN A 116 -4.13 -3.05 16.89
N GLU A 117 -4.40 -4.24 16.37
CA GLU A 117 -3.72 -5.49 16.73
C GLU A 117 -2.50 -5.81 15.85
N SER A 118 -2.11 -4.88 14.97
CA SER A 118 -1.01 -5.07 14.04
C SER A 118 0.35 -4.87 14.70
N LYS A 119 1.34 -5.64 14.25
CA LYS A 119 2.74 -5.26 14.42
C LYS A 119 3.10 -4.27 13.33
N ALA A 120 3.85 -3.22 13.66
CA ALA A 120 4.32 -2.25 12.69
C ALA A 120 5.83 -2.13 12.76
N THR A 121 6.47 -2.08 11.60
CA THR A 121 7.88 -1.74 11.46
C THR A 121 8.00 -0.50 10.61
N ILE A 122 8.68 0.52 11.10
CA ILE A 122 8.97 1.75 10.36
C ILE A 122 10.42 1.73 9.94
N ILE A 123 10.66 1.86 8.64
CA ILE A 123 12.00 2.00 8.09
C ILE A 123 12.22 3.45 7.70
N SER A 124 13.26 4.04 8.29
CA SER A 124 13.75 5.39 8.01
C SER A 124 15.15 5.34 7.40
N PRO A 125 15.54 6.32 6.57
CA PRO A 125 16.93 6.50 6.18
C PRO A 125 17.83 6.69 7.40
N SER A 126 19.05 6.18 7.29
CA SER A 126 20.07 6.22 8.36
C SER A 126 20.50 7.64 8.70
N PHE A 127 20.40 8.55 7.74
CA PHE A 127 20.67 9.96 7.92
C PHE A 127 19.40 10.77 7.67
N ILE A 128 19.00 11.56 8.67
CA ILE A 128 17.92 12.55 8.56
C ILE A 128 18.46 13.91 9.04
N PRO A 129 18.19 15.01 8.32
CA PRO A 129 18.55 16.35 8.78
C PRO A 129 17.93 16.67 10.14
N LYS A 130 18.64 17.41 10.99
CA LYS A 130 18.13 17.78 12.35
C LYS A 130 16.75 18.44 12.32
N SER A 131 16.44 19.21 11.28
CA SER A 131 15.14 19.85 11.08
C SER A 131 13.97 18.86 10.91
N LYS A 132 14.26 17.60 10.59
CA LYS A 132 13.28 16.54 10.30
C LYS A 132 13.17 15.49 11.40
N ILE A 133 14.05 15.53 12.41
CA ILE A 133 14.01 14.61 13.55
C ILE A 133 12.67 14.69 14.29
N ARG A 134 12.11 15.89 14.45
CA ARG A 134 10.82 16.07 15.12
C ARG A 134 9.68 15.38 14.36
N GLU A 135 9.62 15.56 13.05
CA GLU A 135 8.61 14.91 12.20
C GLU A 135 8.72 13.39 12.25
N GLU A 136 9.94 12.84 12.22
CA GLU A 136 10.17 11.41 12.41
C GLU A 136 9.62 10.90 13.75
N GLN A 137 9.89 11.59 14.86
CA GLN A 137 9.39 11.19 16.17
C GLN A 137 7.86 11.25 16.25
N GLU A 138 7.25 12.26 15.62
CA GLU A 138 5.78 12.36 15.52
C GLU A 138 5.19 11.18 14.75
N ILE A 139 5.83 10.72 13.67
CA ILE A 139 5.40 9.53 12.92
C ILE A 139 5.58 8.25 13.73
N ILE A 140 6.73 8.07 14.40
CA ILE A 140 6.96 6.91 15.27
C ILE A 140 5.89 6.84 16.36
N GLN A 141 5.60 7.98 17.01
CA GLN A 141 4.58 8.04 18.04
C GLN A 141 3.20 7.71 17.49
N LEU A 142 2.82 8.27 16.33
CA LEU A 142 1.53 8.04 15.70
C LEU A 142 1.30 6.56 15.37
N VAL A 143 2.30 5.89 14.80
CA VAL A 143 2.24 4.44 14.51
C VAL A 143 2.16 3.64 15.80
N SER A 144 2.97 4.01 16.81
CA SER A 144 3.02 3.34 18.11
C SER A 144 1.71 3.44 18.88
N THR A 145 0.95 4.52 18.74
CA THR A 145 -0.36 4.66 19.38
C THR A 145 -1.49 3.97 18.62
N SER A 146 -1.25 3.59 17.36
CA SER A 146 -2.27 3.01 16.48
C SER A 146 -2.13 1.50 16.30
N THR A 147 -1.07 0.89 16.85
CA THR A 147 -0.70 -0.52 16.65
C THR A 147 -0.21 -1.14 17.96
N ILE A 148 -0.30 -2.46 18.11
CA ILE A 148 0.04 -3.13 19.39
C ILE A 148 1.55 -3.19 19.66
N GLU A 149 2.34 -3.30 18.59
CA GLU A 149 3.80 -3.37 18.66
C GLU A 149 4.39 -2.53 17.55
N THR A 150 5.32 -1.64 17.88
CA THR A 150 6.05 -0.84 16.88
C THR A 150 7.55 -1.04 17.02
N SER A 151 8.18 -1.37 15.89
CA SER A 151 9.62 -1.39 15.70
C SER A 151 10.05 -0.25 14.79
N PHE A 152 11.22 0.32 15.06
CA PHE A 152 11.79 1.37 14.25
C PHE A 152 13.23 1.00 13.86
N ILE A 153 13.55 1.11 12.58
CA ILE A 153 14.85 0.75 12.04
C ILE A 153 15.38 1.83 11.11
N LYS A 154 16.66 2.13 11.28
CA LYS A 154 17.45 3.00 10.42
C LYS A 154 18.12 2.14 9.35
N PHE A 155 17.64 2.24 8.12
CA PHE A 155 18.17 1.49 6.99
C PHE A 155 17.97 2.28 5.69
N ASN A 156 19.00 2.33 4.86
CA ASN A 156 18.93 3.00 3.56
C ASN A 156 18.50 2.00 2.49
N PHE A 157 17.27 2.11 2.00
CA PHE A 157 16.89 1.38 0.79
C PHE A 157 17.37 2.11 -0.44
N SER A 158 18.06 1.37 -1.31
CA SER A 158 18.50 1.90 -2.61
C SER A 158 17.47 1.65 -3.70
N ARG A 159 16.64 0.61 -3.54
CA ARG A 159 15.66 0.14 -4.53
C ARG A 159 14.40 -0.41 -3.83
N ILE A 160 13.25 -0.30 -4.48
CA ILE A 160 11.98 -0.88 -3.97
C ILE A 160 12.06 -2.40 -3.79
N GLY A 161 12.90 -3.09 -4.57
CA GLY A 161 13.14 -4.53 -4.43
C GLY A 161 13.76 -4.91 -3.08
N ASP A 162 14.58 -4.03 -2.49
CA ASP A 162 15.17 -4.25 -1.15
C ASP A 162 14.08 -4.16 -0.07
N PHE A 163 13.17 -3.19 -0.21
CA PHE A 163 12.02 -3.00 0.68
C PHE A 163 11.05 -4.18 0.62
N TRP A 164 10.74 -4.64 -0.59
CA TRP A 164 9.96 -5.86 -0.82
C TRP A 164 10.62 -7.09 -0.20
N SER A 165 11.93 -7.29 -0.45
CA SER A 165 12.68 -8.43 0.08
C SER A 165 12.70 -8.45 1.60
N TYR A 166 12.82 -7.27 2.23
CA TYR A 166 12.68 -7.13 3.68
C TYR A 166 11.30 -7.60 4.14
N GLY A 167 10.23 -7.10 3.50
CA GLY A 167 8.86 -7.49 3.82
C GLY A 167 8.64 -9.01 3.74
N VAL A 168 9.14 -9.66 2.68
CA VAL A 168 9.08 -11.13 2.53
C VAL A 168 9.85 -11.83 3.65
N LYS A 169 11.11 -11.42 3.90
CA LYS A 169 11.98 -12.06 4.90
C LYS A 169 11.43 -11.96 6.33
N HIS A 170 10.73 -10.88 6.64
CA HIS A 170 10.19 -10.61 7.97
C HIS A 170 8.70 -10.93 8.09
N ASN A 171 8.12 -11.65 7.11
CA ASN A 171 6.70 -12.03 7.07
C ASN A 171 5.77 -10.83 7.31
N CYS A 172 6.06 -9.71 6.67
CA CYS A 172 5.11 -8.59 6.62
C CYS A 172 3.92 -9.00 5.75
N THR A 173 2.75 -8.46 6.03
CA THR A 173 1.51 -8.70 5.28
C THR A 173 1.09 -7.49 4.44
N LEU A 174 1.56 -6.29 4.81
CA LEU A 174 1.26 -5.06 4.07
C LEU A 174 2.45 -4.09 4.08
N LEU A 175 2.93 -3.72 2.90
CA LEU A 175 3.88 -2.62 2.73
C LEU A 175 3.16 -1.32 2.43
N VAL A 176 3.59 -0.25 3.08
CA VAL A 176 3.03 1.10 2.95
C VAL A 176 4.13 2.01 2.41
N THR A 177 4.00 2.47 1.17
CA THR A 177 5.02 3.31 0.50
C THR A 177 4.43 4.19 -0.59
N THR A 178 5.24 5.06 -1.17
CA THR A 178 4.81 6.02 -2.20
C THR A 178 4.59 5.36 -3.57
N LYS A 179 3.63 5.90 -4.34
CA LYS A 179 3.41 5.59 -5.76
C LYS A 179 4.61 5.91 -6.65
N ASN A 180 5.57 6.71 -6.18
CA ASN A 180 6.82 6.93 -6.93
C ASN A 180 7.56 5.62 -7.23
N TYR A 181 7.35 4.57 -6.42
CA TYR A 181 7.92 3.25 -6.66
C TYR A 181 7.05 2.32 -7.50
N GLN A 182 5.86 2.72 -7.93
CA GLN A 182 4.89 1.86 -8.59
C GLN A 182 5.43 1.18 -9.85
N ALA A 183 6.14 1.92 -10.71
CA ALA A 183 6.69 1.37 -11.95
C ALA A 183 7.78 0.33 -11.68
N ASP A 184 8.67 0.59 -10.72
CA ASP A 184 9.72 -0.35 -10.35
C ASP A 184 9.17 -1.53 -9.55
N LEU A 185 8.14 -1.32 -8.74
CA LEU A 185 7.42 -2.37 -8.06
C LEU A 185 6.76 -3.32 -9.07
N ALA A 186 6.10 -2.78 -10.10
CA ALA A 186 5.50 -3.60 -11.16
C ALA A 186 6.53 -4.48 -11.87
N LYS A 187 7.74 -3.95 -12.17
CA LYS A 187 8.85 -4.74 -12.73
C LYS A 187 9.32 -5.85 -11.78
N VAL A 188 9.47 -5.53 -10.49
CA VAL A 188 9.89 -6.50 -9.47
C VAL A 188 8.84 -7.61 -9.36
N LEU A 189 7.57 -7.26 -9.23
CA LEU A 189 6.48 -8.22 -9.13
C LEU A 189 6.38 -9.10 -10.38
N PHE A 190 6.46 -8.50 -11.58
CA PHE A 190 6.47 -9.23 -12.85
C PHE A 190 7.63 -10.23 -12.95
N HIS A 191 8.83 -9.87 -12.44
CA HIS A 191 9.97 -10.77 -12.50
C HIS A 191 9.88 -11.94 -11.50
N PHE A 192 9.31 -11.70 -10.31
CA PHE A 192 9.27 -12.70 -9.23
C PHE A 192 7.95 -13.46 -9.12
N TYR A 193 6.91 -13.09 -9.88
CA TYR A 193 5.61 -13.75 -9.82
C TYR A 193 5.72 -15.25 -10.13
N LYS A 194 5.14 -16.10 -9.26
CA LYS A 194 5.26 -17.57 -9.28
C LYS A 194 6.70 -18.09 -9.20
N GLY A 195 7.68 -17.23 -8.89
CA GLY A 195 9.06 -17.58 -8.63
C GLY A 195 9.29 -18.05 -7.19
N LYS A 196 10.51 -18.55 -6.90
CA LYS A 196 10.86 -19.12 -5.59
C LYS A 196 10.79 -18.15 -4.40
N ILE A 197 10.86 -16.84 -4.64
CA ILE A 197 10.89 -15.78 -3.61
C ILE A 197 9.52 -15.07 -3.52
N TRP A 198 8.51 -15.54 -4.26
CA TRP A 198 7.17 -14.98 -4.25
C TRP A 198 6.51 -15.15 -2.87
N SER A 199 5.92 -14.08 -2.34
CA SER A 199 5.11 -14.15 -1.11
C SER A 199 3.64 -14.14 -1.46
N ASN A 200 2.90 -15.10 -0.92
CA ASN A 200 1.46 -15.19 -1.11
C ASN A 200 0.66 -14.30 -0.16
N GLN A 201 1.33 -13.66 0.81
CA GLN A 201 0.68 -12.93 1.91
C GLN A 201 0.91 -11.40 1.83
N LEU A 202 1.72 -10.95 0.87
CA LEU A 202 2.25 -9.60 0.85
C LEU A 202 1.41 -8.68 -0.04
N SER A 203 0.68 -7.76 0.60
CA SER A 203 -0.08 -6.70 -0.05
C SER A 203 0.70 -5.38 -0.06
N PHE A 204 0.27 -4.42 -0.88
CA PHE A 204 0.89 -3.11 -1.01
C PHE A 204 -0.15 -2.00 -0.95
N TYR A 205 0.10 -1.00 -0.12
CA TYR A 205 -0.61 0.27 -0.12
C TYR A 205 0.30 1.35 -0.71
N LEU A 206 -0.16 2.01 -1.77
CA LEU A 206 0.57 3.02 -2.51
C LEU A 206 -0.22 4.34 -2.53
N ALA A 207 0.41 5.44 -2.11
CA ALA A 207 -0.18 6.79 -2.20
C ALA A 207 0.86 7.83 -2.67
N VAL A 208 0.40 9.03 -3.05
CA VAL A 208 1.28 10.15 -3.45
C VAL A 208 1.86 10.84 -2.22
#